data_AF-A0A8G0ZZQ3-F1
#
_entry.id   AF-A0A8G0ZZQ3-F1
#
_cell.length_a   1.000
_cell.length_b   1.000
_cell.length_c   1.000
_cell.angle_alpha   90.00
_cell.angle_beta   90.00
_cell.angle_gamma   90.00
#
_symmetry.space_group_name_H-M   'P 1'
#
loop_
_entity.id
_entity.type
_entity.pdbx_description
1 polymer ?
#
loop_
_entity_poly.entity_id
_entity_poly.type
_entity_poly.pdbx_seq_one_letter_code
_entity_poly.pdbx_strand_id
1 'polypeptide(L)' 'MEDVTRPRSKNPTIDRRLWRIDREGRELVAERHRTAGGRFRTVWLVPEETLRGVLWVEVVEKESGDPSL' A
#
# COMPACT_ATOMS: atom_id res chain seq x y z
N MET A 1 -23.48 20.96 -10.69
CA MET A 1 -22.24 20.61 -9.99
C MET A 1 -22.62 19.52 -9.01
N GLU A 2 -22.66 18.29 -9.49
CA GLU A 2 -22.93 17.13 -8.65
C GLU A 2 -21.57 16.54 -8.32
N ASP A 3 -21.09 16.86 -7.13
CA ASP A 3 -19.92 16.22 -6.53
C ASP A 3 -20.35 14.78 -6.21
N VAL A 4 -20.23 13.91 -7.21
CA VAL A 4 -20.45 12.48 -7.05
C VAL A 4 -19.28 11.98 -6.21
N THR A 5 -19.43 12.09 -4.89
CA THR A 5 -18.56 11.45 -3.92
C THR A 5 -18.51 9.97 -4.28
N ARG A 6 -17.40 9.56 -4.90
CA ARG A 6 -17.15 8.16 -5.25
C ARG A 6 -17.38 7.33 -3.99
N PRO A 7 -18.12 6.20 -4.09
CA PRO A 7 -18.38 5.37 -2.92
C PRO A 7 -17.04 4.98 -2.32
N ARG A 8 -16.84 5.37 -1.06
CA ARG A 8 -15.69 4.97 -0.23
C ARG A 8 -15.58 3.46 -0.35
N SER A 9 -14.57 2.99 -1.10
CA SER A 9 -14.49 1.60 -1.52
C SER A 9 -14.63 0.70 -0.30
N LYS A 10 -15.68 -0.15 -0.27
CA LYS A 10 -15.96 -1.06 0.86
C LYS A 10 -14.87 -2.13 1.03
N ASN A 11 -13.99 -2.27 0.04
CA ASN A 11 -12.88 -3.21 0.06
C ASN A 11 -11.60 -2.56 0.58
N PRO A 12 -10.81 -3.27 1.41
CA PRO A 12 -9.48 -2.84 1.77
C PRO A 12 -8.69 -2.47 0.51
N THR A 13 -8.13 -1.27 0.48
CA THR A 13 -7.31 -0.82 -0.65
C THR A 13 -5.85 -0.90 -0.24
N ILE A 14 -5.02 -1.50 -1.07
CA ILE A 14 -3.56 -1.50 -0.87
C ILE A 14 -3.09 -0.07 -1.07
N ASP A 15 -2.51 0.51 -0.02
CA ASP A 15 -1.97 1.87 -0.05
C ASP A 15 -0.44 1.86 -0.09
N ARG A 16 0.22 0.83 0.45
CA ARG A 16 1.67 0.64 0.29
C ARG A 16 2.07 -0.79 0.04
N ARG A 17 3.17 -0.97 -0.69
CA ARG A 17 3.89 -2.23 -0.84
C ARG A 17 5.29 -2.08 -0.28
N LEU A 18 5.76 -3.10 0.43
CA LEU A 18 7.11 -3.16 0.97
C LEU A 18 7.87 -4.21 0.20
N TRP A 19 9.03 -3.81 -0.30
CA TRP A 19 9.88 -4.62 -1.15
C TRP A 19 11.24 -4.82 -0.49
N ARG A 20 11.70 -6.06 -0.44
CA ARG A 20 13.12 -6.35 -0.26
C ARG A 20 13.80 -6.16 -1.61
N ILE A 21 14.93 -5.47 -1.62
CA ILE A 21 15.77 -5.32 -2.81
C ILE A 21 17.09 -6.04 -2.52
N ASP A 22 17.39 -7.05 -3.33
CA ASP A 22 18.66 -7.75 -3.29
C ASP A 22 19.36 -7.67 -4.66
N ARG A 23 20.44 -8.43 -4.84
CA ARG A 23 21.21 -8.45 -6.10
C ARG A 23 20.45 -9.09 -7.25
N GLU A 24 19.46 -9.92 -6.96
CA GLU A 24 18.70 -10.70 -7.96
C GLU A 24 17.39 -10.04 -8.36
N GLY A 25 16.85 -9.14 -7.53
CA GLY A 25 15.72 -8.31 -7.91
C GLY A 25 14.99 -7.66 -6.75
N ARG A 26 13.68 -7.48 -6.94
CA ARG A 26 12.76 -6.96 -5.93
C ARG A 26 11.75 -8.04 -5.55
N GLU A 27 11.63 -8.31 -4.27
CA GLU A 27 10.66 -9.26 -3.72
C GLU A 27 9.65 -8.51 -2.85
N LEU A 28 8.35 -8.76 -3.07
CA LEU A 28 7.30 -8.18 -2.26
C LEU A 28 7.24 -8.91 -0.91
N VAL A 29 7.51 -8.20 0.19
CA VAL A 29 7.56 -8.80 1.53
C VAL A 29 6.37 -8.41 2.40
N ALA A 30 5.69 -7.31 2.08
CA ALA A 30 4.48 -6.93 2.80
C ALA A 30 3.56 -6.01 1.97
N GLU A 31 2.29 -6.01 2.33
CA GLU A 31 1.33 -5.03 1.85
C GLU A 31 0.67 -4.30 3.03
N ARG A 32 0.51 -2.98 2.89
CA ARG A 32 -0.28 -2.16 3.80
C ARG A 32 -1.63 -1.87 3.18
N HIS A 33 -2.66 -2.31 3.86
CA HIS A 33 -4.05 -2.15 3.48
C HIS A 33 -4.69 -1.05 4.32
N ARG A 34 -5.35 -0.10 3.65
CA ARG A 34 -6.27 0.84 4.30
C ARG A 34 -7.64 0.18 4.40
N THR A 35 -8.11 -0.02 5.63
CA THR A 35 -9.43 -0.58 5.92
C THR A 35 -10.54 0.44 5.64
N ALA A 36 -11.78 -0.02 5.50
CA ALA A 36 -12.95 0.86 5.32
C ALA A 36 -13.11 1.91 6.45
N GLY A 37 -12.67 1.58 7.67
CA GLY A 37 -12.65 2.49 8.82
C GLY A 37 -11.47 3.48 8.85
N GLY A 38 -10.64 3.53 7.81
CA GLY A 38 -9.48 4.41 7.72
C GLY A 38 -8.26 3.96 8.52
N ARG A 39 -8.33 2.81 9.21
CA ARG A 39 -7.17 2.19 9.88
C ARG A 39 -6.28 1.49 8.87
N PHE A 40 -5.00 1.36 9.19
CA PHE A 40 -4.04 0.60 8.39
C PHE A 40 -3.78 -0.77 8.99
N ARG A 41 -3.63 -1.77 8.13
CA ARG A 41 -3.17 -3.12 8.49
C ARG A 41 -2.04 -3.51 7.56
N THR A 42 -0.92 -3.94 8.12
CA THR A 42 0.18 -4.53 7.36
C THR A 42 0.05 -6.05 7.38
N VAL A 43 0.24 -6.69 6.22
CA VAL A 43 0.28 -8.15 6.06
C VAL A 43 1.67 -8.52 5.55
N TRP A 44 2.41 -9.28 6.35
CA TRP A 44 3.69 -9.86 5.94
C TRP A 44 3.44 -11.07 5.05
N LEU A 45 4.10 -11.10 3.89
CA LEU A 45 3.99 -12.19 2.90
C LEU A 45 5.14 -13.18 3.00
N VAL A 46 6.14 -12.87 3.83
CA VAL A 46 7.29 -13.70 4.16
C VAL A 46 7.37 -13.87 5.67
N PRO A 47 8.05 -14.92 6.18
CA PRO A 47 8.26 -15.07 7.61
C PRO A 47 9.06 -13.89 8.18
N GLU A 48 8.65 -13.36 9.33
CA GLU A 48 9.23 -12.14 9.92
C GLU A 48 10.72 -12.30 10.22
N GLU A 49 11.15 -13.51 10.58
CA GLU A 49 12.54 -13.85 10.84
C GLU A 49 13.44 -13.72 9.60
N THR A 50 12.87 -13.67 8.39
CA THR A 50 13.60 -13.50 7.13
C THR A 50 13.81 -12.03 6.75
N LEU A 51 13.13 -11.10 7.45
CA LEU A 51 13.23 -9.67 7.19
C LEU A 51 14.55 -9.13 7.75
N ARG A 52 15.44 -8.74 6.85
CA ARG A 52 16.75 -8.17 7.18
C ARG A 52 17.06 -7.01 6.24
N GLY A 53 17.77 -6.02 6.74
CA GLY A 53 18.22 -4.87 5.97
C GLY A 53 17.12 -3.84 5.69
N VAL A 54 17.35 -3.02 4.67
CA VAL A 54 16.45 -1.93 4.29
C VAL A 54 15.33 -2.46 3.39
N LEU A 55 14.10 -2.04 3.66
CA LEU A 55 12.94 -2.30 2.81
C LEU A 55 12.60 -1.05 2.01
N TRP A 56 12.36 -1.23 0.72
CA TRP A 56 11.85 -0.19 -0.16
C TRP A 56 10.34 -0.10 -0.03
N VAL A 57 9.82 1.11 0.22
CA VAL A 57 8.39 1.35 0.35
C VAL A 57 7.87 2.01 -0.92
N GLU A 58 6.95 1.33 -1.60
CA GLU A 58 6.19 1.87 -2.72
C GLU A 58 4.83 2.35 -2.21
N VAL A 59 4.49 3.61 -2.47
CA VAL A 59 3.14 4.14 -2.26
C VAL A 59 2.32 3.79 -3.50
N VAL A 60 1.27 3.00 -3.30
CA VAL A 60 0.39 2.50 -4.37
C VAL A 60 -0.79 3.44 -4.59
N GLU A 61 -1.02 4.40 -3.69
CA GLU A 61 -2.09 5.37 -3.82
C GLU A 61 -1.95 6.11 -5.16
N LYS A 62 -2.86 5.79 -6.08
CA LYS A 62 -3.09 6.59 -7.28
C LYS A 62 -3.79 7.84 -6.76
N GLU A 63 -3.07 8.96 -6.69
CA GLU A 63 -3.68 10.27 -6.48
C GLU A 63 -4.86 10.39 -7.46
N SER A 64 -6.09 10.22 -6.96
CA SER A 64 -7.24 10.91 -7.51
C SER A 64 -7.38 12.18 -6.69
N GLY A 65 -6.34 13.01 -6.77
CA GLY A 65 -6.30 14.33 -6.20
C GLY A 65 -5.52 15.14 -7.22
N ASP A 66 -6.23 15.69 -8.20
CA ASP A 66 -5.69 16.77 -9.01
C ASP A 66 -5.24 17.86 -8.01
N PRO A 67 -3.96 18.27 -7.95
CA PRO A 67 -3.54 19.39 -7.12
C PRO A 67 -4.00 20.74 -7.70
N SER A 68 -4.83 20.72 -8.74
CA SER A 68 -5.30 21.90 -9.45
C SER A 68 -6.69 21.61 -10.01
N LEU A 69 -7.75 21.88 -9.24
CA LEU A 69 -9.06 22.34 -9.71
C LEU A 69 -9.97 22.69 -8.52
#